data_AF-A0A962C6M2-F1
#
_entry.id   AF-A0A962C6M2-F1
#
_cell.length_a   1.000
_cell.length_b   1.000
_cell.length_c   1.000
_cell.angle_alpha   90.00
_cell.angle_beta   90.00
_cell.angle_gamma   90.00
#
_symmetry.space_group_name_H-M   'P 1'
#
loop_
_entity.id
_entity.type
_entity.pdbx_description
1 polymer ?
#
loop_
_entity_poly.entity_id
_entity_poly.type
_entity_poly.pdbx_seq_one_letter_code
_entity_poly.pdbx_strand_id
1 'polypeptide(L)'
;VYGETFVTRVDAAARLPLERDEKRPDVSKVSLFVRTAIDGAPQRAAEMTRALRDFVARSERVGRTEIDADKETALSLNRPERFRLELIKAIAQDTASIRSELGTSCDISINGLGSRIEWQRVSTSELMLYIPYTLEIHGCGTQPASSPADAARK
;
A
#
# COMPACT_ATOMS: atom_id res chain seq x y z
N VAL A 1 3.52 8.62 2.94
CA VAL A 1 4.82 8.98 3.55
C VAL A 1 5.36 7.73 4.21
N TYR A 2 6.52 7.22 3.79
CA TYR A 2 7.31 6.28 4.59
C TYR A 2 7.79 7.06 5.81
N GLY A 3 6.92 7.17 6.81
CA GLY A 3 7.30 7.68 8.11
C GLY A 3 7.97 6.52 8.83
N GLU A 4 9.30 6.43 8.74
CA GLU A 4 10.06 5.75 9.78
C GLU A 4 9.93 6.57 11.07
N THR A 5 8.73 6.61 11.64
CA THR A 5 8.61 6.85 13.07
C THR A 5 9.23 5.61 13.69
N PHE A 6 10.38 5.77 14.34
CA PHE A 6 10.99 4.69 15.10
C PHE A 6 10.06 4.35 16.27
N VAL A 7 9.10 3.46 16.01
CA VAL A 7 8.17 2.99 17.03
C VAL A 7 8.93 2.04 17.93
N THR A 8 9.26 2.51 19.13
CA THR A 8 9.83 1.66 20.16
C THR A 8 8.69 0.95 20.89
N ARG A 9 8.83 -0.37 21.10
CA ARG A 9 7.86 -1.10 21.92
C ARG A 9 7.91 -0.54 23.33
N VAL A 10 6.76 -0.09 23.82
CA VAL A 10 6.59 0.38 25.19
C VAL A 10 6.11 -0.79 26.05
N ASP A 11 6.78 -1.01 27.17
CA ASP A 11 6.34 -1.88 28.26
C ASP A 11 6.12 -1.07 29.54
N ALA A 12 5.67 -1.71 30.62
CA ALA A 12 5.36 -1.03 31.88
C ALA A 12 6.57 -0.34 32.55
N ALA A 13 7.80 -0.72 32.20
CA ALA A 13 9.03 -0.13 32.74
C ALA A 13 9.62 0.95 31.82
N ALA A 14 9.03 1.17 30.65
CA ALA A 14 9.55 2.11 29.66
C ALA A 14 9.51 3.56 30.18
N ARG A 15 10.64 4.26 30.03
CA ARG A 15 10.72 5.71 30.24
C ARG A 15 10.43 6.41 28.92
N LEU A 16 9.30 7.09 28.86
CA LEU A 16 8.86 7.77 27.66
C LEU A 16 9.43 9.19 27.62
N PRO A 17 10.20 9.57 26.58
CA PRO A 17 10.63 10.94 26.42
C PRO A 17 9.41 11.83 26.15
N LEU A 18 9.35 12.97 26.84
CA LEU A 18 8.33 13.98 26.61
C LEU A 18 8.86 15.04 25.64
N GLU A 19 8.06 15.39 24.66
CA GLU A 19 8.31 16.46 23.69
C GLU A 19 7.63 17.75 24.16
N ARG A 20 8.19 18.92 23.83
CA ARG A 20 7.47 20.19 24.04
C ARG A 20 6.51 20.43 22.88
N ASP A 21 5.31 20.90 23.18
CA ASP A 21 4.40 21.35 22.14
C ASP A 21 4.89 22.70 21.56
N GLU A 22 5.00 22.79 20.23
CA GLU A 22 5.50 23.98 19.55
C GLU A 22 4.57 25.20 19.72
N LYS A 23 3.27 24.96 19.86
CA LYS A 23 2.25 26.01 19.97
C LYS A 23 1.91 26.33 21.42
N ARG A 24 2.09 25.37 22.33
CA ARG A 24 1.83 25.47 23.77
C ARG A 24 3.12 25.21 24.55
N PRO A 25 3.97 26.24 24.77
CA PRO A 25 5.30 26.05 25.37
C PRO A 25 5.27 25.54 26.82
N ASP A 26 4.13 25.64 27.50
CA ASP A 26 3.89 25.09 28.84
C ASP A 26 3.39 23.63 28.83
N VAL A 27 3.29 23.00 27.66
CA VAL A 27 2.78 21.64 27.49
C VAL A 27 3.89 20.68 27.09
N SER A 28 3.94 19.57 27.83
CA SER A 28 4.71 18.39 27.46
C SER A 28 3.77 17.36 26.85
N LYS A 29 4.19 16.73 25.75
CA LYS A 29 3.42 15.79 24.95
C LYS A 29 4.19 14.48 24.78
N VAL A 30 3.45 13.38 24.67
CA VAL A 30 3.96 12.10 24.19
C VAL A 30 2.94 11.52 23.19
N SER A 31 3.43 11.00 22.07
CA SER A 31 2.59 10.32 21.08
C SER A 31 2.79 8.80 21.19
N LEU A 32 1.70 8.06 21.34
CA LEU A 32 1.72 6.61 21.42
C LEU A 32 0.98 6.01 20.22
N PHE A 33 1.57 4.98 19.62
CA PHE A 33 0.96 4.24 18.53
C PHE A 33 0.53 2.86 18.99
N VAL A 34 -0.72 2.50 18.73
CA VAL A 34 -1.24 1.15 18.98
C VAL A 34 -1.39 0.44 17.65
N ARG A 35 -0.66 -0.68 17.50
CA ARG A 35 -0.75 -1.53 16.31
C ARG A 35 -1.45 -2.82 16.66
N THR A 36 -2.51 -3.13 15.91
CA THR A 36 -3.28 -4.37 16.06
C THR A 36 -3.51 -5.02 14.71
N ALA A 37 -3.55 -6.36 14.70
CA ALA A 37 -3.87 -7.11 13.50
C ALA A 37 -5.38 -7.09 13.27
N ILE A 38 -5.79 -6.72 12.06
CA ILE A 38 -7.20 -6.77 11.64
C ILE A 38 -7.55 -8.09 10.95
N ASP A 39 -6.56 -8.93 10.62
CA ASP A 39 -6.69 -10.27 10.03
C ASP A 39 -7.69 -10.38 8.88
N GLY A 40 -7.78 -9.34 8.04
CA GLY A 40 -8.71 -9.28 6.92
C GLY A 40 -10.18 -9.15 7.31
N ALA A 41 -10.49 -8.77 8.55
CA ALA A 41 -11.84 -8.56 9.06
C ALA A 41 -12.12 -7.04 9.22
N PRO A 42 -12.84 -6.41 8.26
CA PRO A 42 -13.16 -4.97 8.31
C PRO A 42 -13.88 -4.52 9.57
N GLN A 43 -14.77 -5.36 10.12
CA GLN A 43 -15.54 -5.04 11.34
C GLN A 43 -14.59 -4.85 12.53
N ARG A 44 -13.50 -5.62 12.56
CA ARG A 44 -12.47 -5.56 13.59
C ARG A 44 -11.78 -4.20 13.61
N ALA A 45 -11.55 -3.57 12.46
CA ALA A 45 -10.99 -2.22 12.41
C ALA A 45 -11.91 -1.19 13.11
N ALA A 46 -13.22 -1.26 12.86
CA ALA A 46 -14.19 -0.38 13.51
C ALA A 46 -14.30 -0.65 15.03
N GLU A 47 -14.29 -1.92 15.43
CA GLU A 47 -14.27 -2.34 16.84
C GLU A 47 -13.04 -1.83 17.58
N MET A 48 -11.85 -1.94 16.98
CA MET A 48 -10.60 -1.46 17.57
C MET A 48 -10.60 0.06 17.75
N THR A 49 -11.13 0.81 16.77
CA THR A 49 -11.30 2.27 16.92
C THR A 49 -12.27 2.63 18.04
N ARG A 50 -13.35 1.86 18.25
CA ARG A 50 -14.25 2.04 19.41
C ARG A 50 -13.53 1.72 20.71
N ALA A 51 -12.85 0.58 20.79
CA ALA A 51 -12.11 0.15 21.97
C ALA A 51 -11.04 1.17 22.39
N LEU A 52 -10.33 1.78 21.43
CA LEU A 52 -9.35 2.84 21.70
C LEU A 52 -10.02 4.10 22.28
N ARG A 53 -11.16 4.53 21.71
CA ARG A 53 -11.91 5.68 22.25
C ARG A 53 -12.45 5.41 23.65
N ASP A 54 -12.96 4.20 23.88
CA ASP A 54 -13.45 3.78 25.19
C ASP A 54 -12.31 3.72 26.22
N PHE A 55 -11.12 3.26 25.81
CA PHE A 55 -9.92 3.28 26.63
C PHE A 55 -9.54 4.70 27.02
N VAL A 56 -9.48 5.63 26.05
CA VAL A 56 -9.20 7.05 26.32
C VAL A 56 -10.26 7.67 27.24
N ALA A 57 -11.54 7.36 27.02
CA ALA A 57 -12.63 7.86 27.85
C ALA A 57 -12.51 7.40 29.31
N ARG A 58 -12.20 6.11 29.53
CA ARG A 58 -12.06 5.50 30.87
C ARG A 58 -10.71 5.74 31.55
N SER A 59 -9.72 6.27 30.84
CA SER A 59 -8.39 6.50 31.40
C SER A 59 -8.44 7.55 32.51
N GLU A 60 -7.79 7.24 33.64
CA GLU A 60 -7.64 8.17 34.74
C GLU A 60 -6.80 9.37 34.29
N ARG A 61 -7.28 10.57 34.58
CA ARG A 61 -6.59 11.82 34.29
C ARG A 61 -6.23 12.47 35.61
N VAL A 62 -4.93 12.72 35.82
CA VAL A 62 -4.42 13.34 37.03
C VAL A 62 -4.04 14.79 36.72
N GLY A 63 -4.62 15.76 37.43
CA GLY A 63 -4.32 17.17 37.22
C GLY A 63 -4.78 17.69 35.85
N ARG A 64 -3.88 18.37 35.11
CA ARG A 64 -4.14 19.01 33.80
C ARG A 64 -3.76 18.12 32.61
N THR A 65 -3.98 16.81 32.74
CA THR A 65 -3.67 15.85 31.67
C THR A 65 -4.81 15.74 30.67
N GLU A 66 -4.48 15.93 29.39
CA GLU A 66 -5.36 15.68 28.24
C GLU A 66 -4.92 14.36 27.59
N ILE A 67 -5.88 13.53 27.19
CA ILE A 67 -5.64 12.29 26.44
C ILE A 67 -6.65 12.28 25.30
N ASP A 68 -6.14 12.32 24.08
CA ASP A 68 -6.93 12.32 22.86
C ASP A 68 -6.47 11.20 21.93
N ALA A 69 -7.43 10.59 21.25
CA ALA A 69 -7.14 9.69 20.13
C ALA A 69 -7.10 10.51 18.85
N ASP A 70 -6.06 10.33 18.04
CA ASP A 70 -6.02 10.92 16.71
C ASP A 70 -7.23 10.46 15.88
N LYS A 71 -7.78 11.39 15.10
CA LYS A 71 -9.00 11.15 14.30
C LYS A 71 -8.75 10.18 13.15
N GLU A 72 -7.50 10.04 12.72
CA GLU A 72 -7.13 9.23 11.57
C GLU A 72 -6.34 7.99 11.99
N THR A 73 -6.89 6.81 11.66
CA THR A 73 -6.18 5.54 11.80
C THR A 73 -5.38 5.24 10.53
N ALA A 74 -4.11 4.86 10.68
CA ALA A 74 -3.30 4.36 9.57
C ALA A 74 -3.42 2.84 9.41
N LEU A 75 -3.38 2.36 8.16
CA LEU A 75 -3.22 0.94 7.85
C LEU A 75 -1.76 0.64 7.55
N SER A 76 -1.27 -0.50 8.03
CA SER A 76 0.10 -0.97 7.79
C SER A 76 0.08 -2.41 7.32
N LEU A 77 0.92 -2.73 6.34
CA LEU A 77 1.08 -4.08 5.82
C LEU A 77 2.45 -4.64 6.22
N ASN A 78 2.47 -5.86 6.75
CA ASN A 78 3.71 -6.58 6.99
C ASN A 78 4.11 -7.35 5.74
N ARG A 79 5.38 -7.20 5.34
CA ARG A 79 6.01 -7.98 4.27
C ARG A 79 5.24 -7.94 2.93
N PRO A 80 5.00 -6.76 2.34
CA PRO A 80 4.32 -6.62 1.05
C PRO A 80 4.95 -7.46 -0.08
N GLU A 81 6.27 -7.66 -0.03
CA GLU A 81 7.05 -8.42 -1.00
C GLU A 81 6.56 -9.86 -1.22
N ARG A 82 5.87 -10.46 -0.24
CA ARG A 82 5.29 -11.80 -0.37
C ARG A 82 4.27 -11.90 -1.50
N PHE A 83 3.60 -10.80 -1.85
CA PHE A 83 2.56 -10.75 -2.87
C PHE A 83 3.12 -10.52 -4.28
N ARG A 84 4.45 -10.44 -4.44
CA ARG A 84 5.07 -10.09 -5.73
C ARG A 84 4.67 -11.03 -6.87
N LEU A 85 4.71 -12.34 -6.63
CA LEU A 85 4.36 -13.32 -7.66
C LEU A 85 2.88 -13.28 -8.04
N GLU A 86 2.01 -13.01 -7.06
CA GLU A 86 0.56 -12.85 -7.30
C GLU A 86 0.28 -11.62 -8.18
N LEU A 87 0.94 -10.49 -7.89
CA LEU A 87 0.84 -9.28 -8.71
C LEU A 87 1.38 -9.49 -10.13
N ILE A 88 2.54 -10.13 -10.29
CA ILE A 88 3.10 -10.44 -11.61
C ILE A 88 2.16 -11.34 -12.40
N LYS A 89 1.54 -12.34 -11.75
CA LYS A 89 0.57 -13.22 -12.38
C LYS A 89 -0.67 -12.44 -12.84
N ALA A 90 -1.19 -11.53 -12.02
CA ALA A 90 -2.33 -10.68 -12.39
C ALA A 90 -1.99 -9.78 -13.59
N ILE A 91 -0.80 -9.18 -13.61
CA ILE A 91 -0.33 -8.35 -14.74
C ILE A 91 -0.17 -9.20 -16.02
N ALA A 92 0.33 -10.43 -15.90
CA ALA A 92 0.47 -11.33 -17.04
C ALA A 92 -0.90 -11.75 -17.61
N GLN A 93 -1.90 -11.99 -16.76
CA GLN A 93 -3.27 -12.30 -17.17
C GLN A 93 -3.94 -11.11 -17.86
N ASP A 94 -3.77 -9.91 -17.32
CA ASP A 94 -4.24 -8.66 -17.94
C ASP A 94 -3.60 -8.47 -19.33
N THR A 95 -2.27 -8.62 -19.41
CA THR A 95 -1.53 -8.51 -20.69
C THR A 95 -1.99 -9.54 -21.73
N ALA A 96 -2.27 -10.78 -21.30
CA ALA A 96 -2.80 -11.82 -22.20
C ALA A 96 -4.19 -11.46 -22.73
N SER A 97 -5.03 -10.85 -21.89
CA SER A 97 -6.38 -10.40 -22.26
C SER A 97 -6.31 -9.24 -23.25
N ILE A 98 -5.41 -8.28 -23.03
CA ILE A 98 -5.15 -7.18 -23.98
C ILE A 98 -4.66 -7.74 -25.32
N ARG A 99 -3.76 -8.73 -25.32
CA ARG A 99 -3.26 -9.37 -26.54
C ARG A 99 -4.37 -10.07 -27.33
N SER A 100 -5.30 -10.75 -26.66
CA SER A 100 -6.41 -11.42 -27.36
C SER A 100 -7.36 -10.44 -28.04
N GLU A 101 -7.58 -9.26 -27.44
CA GLU A 101 -8.45 -8.22 -28.00
C GLU A 101 -7.79 -7.49 -29.18
N LEU A 102 -6.48 -7.23 -29.11
CA LEU A 102 -5.75 -6.52 -30.17
C LEU A 102 -5.42 -7.39 -31.40
N GLY A 103 -5.46 -8.71 -31.24
CA GLY A 103 -5.06 -9.67 -32.27
C GLY A 103 -3.56 -10.01 -32.25
N THR A 104 -3.20 -11.12 -32.90
CA THR A 104 -1.85 -11.71 -32.79
C THR A 104 -0.73 -10.91 -33.47
N SER A 105 -1.06 -9.87 -34.22
CA SER A 105 -0.11 -9.04 -34.97
C SER A 105 0.51 -7.90 -34.15
N CYS A 106 0.13 -7.74 -32.88
CA CYS A 106 0.70 -6.74 -31.99
C CYS A 106 1.78 -7.35 -31.09
N ASP A 107 2.89 -6.63 -30.93
CA ASP A 107 3.88 -6.88 -29.89
C ASP A 107 3.56 -6.03 -28.66
N ILE A 108 3.58 -6.65 -27.48
CA ILE A 108 3.35 -5.98 -26.20
C ILE A 108 4.62 -6.09 -25.36
N SER A 109 5.18 -4.95 -24.97
CA SER A 109 6.31 -4.83 -24.06
C SER A 109 5.84 -4.31 -22.70
N ILE A 110 6.35 -4.93 -21.62
CA ILE A 110 6.08 -4.51 -20.25
C ILE A 110 7.35 -3.91 -19.65
N ASN A 111 7.29 -2.65 -19.26
CA ASN A 111 8.38 -1.95 -18.60
C ASN A 111 8.03 -1.68 -17.12
N GLY A 112 9.01 -1.78 -16.22
CA GLY A 112 8.82 -1.45 -14.80
C GLY A 112 8.42 -2.61 -13.87
N LEU A 113 8.28 -3.86 -14.36
CA LEU A 113 7.99 -5.03 -13.49
C LEU A 113 9.07 -5.28 -12.41
N GLY A 114 10.30 -4.80 -12.63
CA GLY A 114 11.39 -4.83 -11.64
C GLY A 114 11.17 -3.89 -10.45
N SER A 115 10.21 -2.98 -10.51
CA SER A 115 9.93 -2.02 -9.46
C SER A 115 9.49 -2.69 -8.16
N ARG A 116 9.67 -1.96 -7.06
CA ARG A 116 9.15 -2.34 -5.74
C ARG A 116 7.62 -2.34 -5.75
N ILE A 117 7.03 -3.15 -4.87
CA ILE A 117 5.59 -3.10 -4.62
C ILE A 117 5.28 -1.80 -3.90
N GLU A 118 4.27 -1.11 -4.38
CA GLU A 118 3.67 0.05 -3.76
C GLU A 118 2.29 -0.33 -3.22
N TRP A 119 1.80 0.45 -2.26
CA TRP A 119 0.46 0.29 -1.75
C TRP A 119 -0.18 1.63 -1.43
N GLN A 120 -1.50 1.65 -1.52
CA GLN A 120 -2.31 2.79 -1.10
C GLN A 120 -3.59 2.34 -0.40
N ARG A 121 -4.07 3.17 0.53
CA ARG A 121 -5.34 2.95 1.21
C ARG A 121 -6.48 3.25 0.26
N VAL A 122 -7.37 2.28 0.07
CA VAL A 122 -8.57 2.42 -0.77
C VAL A 122 -9.86 2.42 0.02
N SER A 123 -9.85 1.90 1.27
CA SER A 123 -10.99 1.98 2.17
C SER A 123 -10.56 2.07 3.63
N THR A 124 -11.52 2.00 4.55
CA THR A 124 -11.24 2.03 5.99
C THR A 124 -10.34 0.88 6.45
N SER A 125 -10.40 -0.27 5.77
CA SER A 125 -9.68 -1.50 6.16
C SER A 125 -8.93 -2.18 5.01
N GLU A 126 -9.02 -1.65 3.80
CA GLU A 126 -8.40 -2.26 2.62
C GLU A 126 -7.24 -1.42 2.07
N LEU A 127 -6.23 -2.15 1.61
CA LEU A 127 -5.07 -1.63 0.91
C LEU A 127 -5.06 -2.23 -0.50
N MET A 128 -4.87 -1.38 -1.50
CA MET A 128 -4.55 -1.84 -2.84
C MET A 128 -3.03 -1.93 -2.97
N LEU A 129 -2.55 -3.09 -3.38
CA LEU A 129 -1.15 -3.32 -3.72
C LEU A 129 -1.00 -3.26 -5.24
N TYR A 130 0.11 -2.71 -5.70
CA TYR A 130 0.42 -2.65 -7.12
C TYR A 130 1.92 -2.60 -7.37
N ILE A 131 2.34 -2.99 -8.56
CA ILE A 131 3.68 -2.72 -9.09
C ILE A 131 3.50 -1.61 -10.13
N PRO A 132 4.24 -0.49 -10.07
CA PRO A 132 4.17 0.51 -11.14
C PRO A 132 4.81 -0.07 -12.41
N TYR A 133 4.03 -0.18 -13.49
CA TYR A 133 4.49 -0.64 -14.80
C TYR A 133 3.84 0.17 -15.92
N THR A 134 4.45 0.11 -17.10
CA THR A 134 3.88 0.63 -18.35
C THR A 134 3.76 -0.50 -19.37
N LEU A 135 2.72 -0.43 -20.19
CA LEU A 135 2.50 -1.29 -21.33
C LEU A 135 2.73 -0.48 -22.60
N GLU A 136 3.59 -1.00 -23.48
CA GLU A 136 3.81 -0.45 -24.80
C GLU A 136 3.35 -1.46 -25.84
N ILE A 137 2.57 -0.98 -26.81
CA ILE A 137 1.98 -1.79 -27.87
C ILE A 137 2.57 -1.31 -29.20
N HIS A 138 3.15 -2.23 -29.96
CA HIS A 138 3.85 -1.98 -31.22
C HIS A 138 3.36 -2.91 -32.34
N GLY A 139 3.53 -2.50 -33.60
CA GLY A 139 3.42 -3.40 -34.76
C GLY A 139 2.01 -3.86 -35.17
N CYS A 140 0.95 -3.38 -34.52
CA CYS A 140 -0.41 -3.80 -34.81
C CYS A 140 -0.80 -3.58 -36.28
N GLY A 141 -1.16 -4.67 -36.97
CA GLY A 141 -1.71 -4.61 -38.34
C GLY A 141 -0.69 -4.50 -39.48
N THR A 142 0.61 -4.40 -39.22
CA THR A 142 1.63 -4.44 -40.29
C THR A 142 2.15 -5.84 -40.50
N GLN A 143 1.49 -6.59 -41.39
CA GLN A 143 2.09 -7.76 -42.02
C GLN A 143 3.26 -7.25 -42.88
N PRO A 144 4.53 -7.68 -42.64
CA PRO A 144 5.62 -7.31 -43.53
C PRO A 144 5.25 -7.79 -44.94
N ALA A 145 5.26 -6.88 -45.90
CA ALA A 145 5.03 -7.20 -47.31
C ALA A 145 5.99 -8.33 -47.71
N SER A 146 5.44 -9.48 -48.11
CA SER A 146 6.24 -10.54 -48.71
C SER A 146 6.97 -9.95 -49.91
N SER A 147 8.30 -9.92 -49.83
CA SER A 147 9.15 -9.45 -50.92
C SER A 147 8.92 -10.34 -52.15
N PRO A 148 8.67 -9.79 -53.35
CA PRO A 148 8.38 -10.58 -54.56
C PRO A 148 9.62 -11.27 -55.16
N ALA A 149 10.66 -11.56 -54.38
CA ALA A 149 11.91 -12.13 -54.89
C ALA A 149 11.88 -13.65 -55.17
N ASP A 150 10.82 -14.37 -54.79
CA ASP A 150 10.79 -15.84 -54.90
C ASP A 150 9.91 -16.39 -56.05
N ALA A 151 9.39 -15.51 -56.92
CA ALA A 151 8.55 -15.91 -58.07
C ALA A 151 9.33 -16.11 -59.39
N ALA A 152 10.67 -16.08 -59.37
CA ALA A 152 11.51 -16.17 -60.58
C ALA A 152 12.36 -17.46 -60.68
N ARG A 153 12.03 -18.51 -59.91
CA ARG A 153 12.58 -19.86 -60.13
C ARG A 153 11.45 -20.89 -60.14
N LYS A 154 10.86 -21.08 -61.32
CA LYS A 154 10.50 -22.40 -61.87
C LYS A 154 10.07 -22.28 -63.31
#